data_AF-A0A9E2Q635-F1
#
_entry.id   AF-A0A9E2Q635-F1
#
_cell.length_a   1.000
_cell.length_b   1.000
_cell.length_c   1.000
_cell.angle_alpha   90.00
_cell.angle_beta   90.00
_cell.angle_gamma   90.00
#
_symmetry.space_group_name_H-M   'P 1'
#
loop_
_entity.id
_entity.type
_entity.pdbx_description
1 polymer ?
#
loop_
_entity_poly.entity_id
_entity_poly.type
_entity_poly.pdbx_seq_one_letter_code
_entity_poly.pdbx_strand_id
1 'polypeptide(L)'
;MLLRLSSLFVRTLREDPADAEVASHRLLVRAGYIRRAAPGIYTWLPLGLRVLAKVEAVVREEMVAAGAQEVHFPALLPKEPYEATGRWTEYGPNIFRLKDRKDADYLLAPTHEELFTLLVKDLYSSYKDLPLTLFQIQTKYRDEARPRAGLIRGREFIMKDAYSFDLDDAGLAAAYENQRAAYQRIFTRLGLEYVIVSAMSGAMGGSRSEEFLTPTPIGEDTFVRSPGGYAANVEAVTTPVPPALDWSHVPAAHVEDTPDSPTIDSLVELVNARFPRPDRAWTAADTLKNVVVALVQPTGEREVVVIGVPGDREVDMKRVEAALAPAEVEVAGEADLAAHPELVRGYIGPAVLGPNAADPDRALRYLLDPRIVPGTRWITGANQAGRHVLDLVAGRDFTATGTVEAAQVRAGDEAPDGSGPLELARGIEIGHIFALGRQYAQALGLTVLDQNGKSRVVTMGSYGIGVTRVLAALAEAHHDEAGLAWPAHVAPAHVHVVATGKDAAVFEAAERLATELDARGVEVLY
;
A
#
# COMPACT_ATOMS: atom_id res chain seq x y z
N MET A 1 1.84 -40.60 -4.07
CA MET A 1 2.01 -41.04 -2.68
C MET A 1 0.72 -40.72 -1.93
N LEU A 2 -0.07 -41.76 -1.68
CA LEU A 2 -1.34 -41.69 -0.97
C LEU A 2 -1.21 -41.02 0.41
N LEU A 3 -1.96 -39.95 0.66
CA LEU A 3 -2.07 -39.32 1.97
C LEU A 3 -3.09 -40.08 2.81
N ARG A 4 -2.68 -40.59 3.97
CA ARG A 4 -3.60 -41.25 4.90
C ARG A 4 -3.97 -40.32 6.04
N LEU A 5 -5.26 -40.04 6.20
CA LEU A 5 -5.79 -39.14 7.23
C LEU A 5 -5.46 -39.64 8.64
N SER A 6 -5.38 -40.97 8.84
CA SER A 6 -5.01 -41.59 10.11
C SER A 6 -3.58 -41.31 10.58
N SER A 7 -2.66 -41.03 9.64
CA SER A 7 -1.25 -40.68 9.93
C SER A 7 -0.93 -39.22 9.66
N LEU A 8 -1.82 -38.49 8.99
CA LEU A 8 -1.62 -37.08 8.66
C LEU A 8 -1.69 -36.25 9.94
N PHE A 9 -0.70 -35.38 10.16
CA PHE A 9 -0.73 -34.40 11.24
C PHE A 9 -1.72 -33.28 10.91
N VAL A 10 -3.01 -33.57 11.08
CA VAL A 10 -4.10 -32.62 10.89
C VAL A 10 -5.11 -32.77 12.02
N ARG A 11 -5.57 -31.64 12.55
CA ARG A 11 -6.65 -31.58 13.54
C ARG A 11 -7.57 -30.43 13.17
N THR A 12 -8.77 -30.77 12.73
CA THR A 12 -9.80 -29.78 12.41
C THR A 12 -10.45 -29.26 13.68
N LEU A 13 -10.93 -28.01 13.64
CA LEU A 13 -11.67 -27.39 14.74
C LEU A 13 -13.16 -27.32 14.40
N ARG A 14 -14.01 -27.63 15.39
CA ARG A 14 -15.47 -27.50 15.24
C ARG A 14 -15.90 -26.04 15.23
N GLU A 15 -15.35 -25.27 16.17
CA GLU A 15 -15.64 -23.85 16.39
C GLU A 15 -14.61 -22.96 15.71
N ASP A 16 -15.01 -21.72 15.44
CA ASP A 16 -14.14 -20.69 14.90
C ASP A 16 -13.14 -20.22 15.96
N PRO A 17 -11.86 -19.99 15.60
CA PRO A 17 -10.91 -19.35 16.51
C PRO A 17 -11.37 -17.92 16.83
N ALA A 18 -11.30 -17.55 18.11
CA ALA A 18 -11.86 -16.29 18.63
C ALA A 18 -11.20 -15.02 18.06
N ASP A 19 -9.97 -15.13 17.53
CA ASP A 19 -9.16 -14.05 17.00
C ASP A 19 -9.18 -13.96 15.45
N ALA A 20 -10.04 -14.75 14.78
CA ALA A 20 -10.14 -14.74 13.32
C ALA A 20 -11.33 -13.94 12.81
N GLU A 21 -11.04 -12.78 12.23
CA GLU A 21 -12.04 -11.83 11.73
C GLU A 21 -12.50 -12.09 10.28
N VAL A 22 -11.63 -12.69 9.45
CA VAL A 22 -11.89 -12.94 8.02
C VAL A 22 -12.03 -14.42 7.69
N ALA A 23 -12.75 -14.74 6.62
CA ALA A 23 -13.10 -16.11 6.26
C ALA A 23 -11.85 -16.97 6.00
N SER A 24 -10.91 -16.46 5.22
CA SER A 24 -9.61 -17.11 4.92
C SER A 24 -8.86 -17.50 6.20
N HIS A 25 -8.63 -16.55 7.11
CA HIS A 25 -7.93 -16.82 8.37
C HIS A 25 -8.64 -17.91 9.20
N ARG A 26 -9.94 -17.74 9.38
CA ARG A 26 -10.78 -18.66 10.16
C ARG A 26 -10.75 -20.07 9.58
N LEU A 27 -10.94 -20.20 8.28
CA LEU A 27 -11.02 -21.49 7.60
C LEU A 27 -9.64 -22.18 7.51
N LEU A 28 -8.56 -21.43 7.23
CA LEU A 28 -7.20 -21.98 7.22
C LEU A 28 -6.79 -22.54 8.59
N VAL A 29 -7.19 -21.88 9.67
CA VAL A 29 -6.98 -22.42 11.02
C VAL A 29 -7.91 -23.61 11.28
N ARG A 30 -9.21 -23.50 11.03
CA ARG A 30 -10.18 -24.59 11.30
C ARG A 30 -9.88 -25.87 10.53
N ALA A 31 -9.47 -25.76 9.27
CA ALA A 31 -9.13 -26.89 8.42
C ALA A 31 -7.74 -27.47 8.71
N GLY A 32 -6.97 -26.88 9.63
CA GLY A 32 -5.66 -27.39 10.03
C GLY A 32 -4.56 -27.14 8.99
N TYR A 33 -4.58 -26.00 8.32
CA TYR A 33 -3.54 -25.57 7.37
C TYR A 33 -2.45 -24.76 8.07
N ILE A 34 -2.85 -23.94 9.05
CA ILE A 34 -1.94 -23.10 9.83
C ILE A 34 -2.33 -23.10 11.32
N ARG A 35 -1.37 -22.74 12.17
CA ARG A 35 -1.58 -22.46 13.60
C ARG A 35 -0.87 -21.17 13.97
N ARG A 36 -1.50 -20.34 14.78
CA ARG A 36 -0.88 -19.11 15.28
C ARG A 36 0.23 -19.46 16.28
N ALA A 37 1.43 -18.95 16.03
CA ALA A 37 2.58 -19.07 16.95
C ALA A 37 2.76 -17.79 17.79
N ALA A 38 2.53 -16.62 17.18
CA ALA A 38 2.51 -15.31 17.83
C ALA A 38 1.63 -14.33 17.01
N PRO A 39 1.33 -13.10 17.47
CA PRO A 39 0.66 -12.10 16.63
C PRO A 39 1.38 -11.91 15.28
N GLY A 40 0.66 -12.20 14.18
CA GLY A 40 1.20 -12.10 12.82
C GLY A 40 2.20 -13.19 12.40
N ILE A 41 2.37 -14.26 13.19
CA ILE A 41 3.36 -15.31 12.91
C ILE A 41 2.67 -16.68 13.01
N TYR A 42 2.80 -17.50 11.97
CA TYR A 42 2.04 -18.74 11.82
C TYR A 42 2.95 -19.93 11.52
N THR A 43 2.67 -21.04 12.20
CA THR A 43 3.19 -22.36 11.88
C THR A 43 2.40 -22.97 10.73
N TRP A 44 3.10 -23.43 9.70
CA TRP A 44 2.51 -24.13 8.56
C TRP A 44 2.35 -25.62 8.87
N LEU A 45 1.15 -26.15 8.65
CA LEU A 45 0.82 -27.57 8.80
C LEU A 45 0.87 -28.30 7.45
N PRO A 46 0.88 -29.65 7.42
CA PRO A 46 1.11 -30.40 6.19
C PRO A 46 0.19 -30.03 5.01
N LEU A 47 -1.10 -29.82 5.23
CA LEU A 47 -2.03 -29.40 4.17
C LEU A 47 -1.71 -27.99 3.65
N GLY A 48 -1.39 -27.07 4.56
CA GLY A 48 -0.98 -25.70 4.21
C GLY A 48 0.30 -25.68 3.38
N LEU A 49 1.31 -26.45 3.78
CA LEU A 49 2.57 -26.58 3.04
C LEU A 49 2.37 -27.15 1.62
N ARG A 50 1.43 -28.08 1.43
CA ARG A 50 1.12 -28.62 0.10
C ARG A 50 0.53 -27.55 -0.82
N VAL A 51 -0.42 -26.75 -0.33
CA VAL A 51 -0.99 -25.65 -1.13
C VAL A 51 0.06 -24.58 -1.39
N LEU A 52 0.84 -24.20 -0.37
CA LEU A 52 1.93 -23.23 -0.51
C LEU A 52 2.93 -23.68 -1.60
N ALA A 53 3.38 -24.93 -1.58
CA ALA A 53 4.31 -25.45 -2.58
C ALA A 53 3.75 -25.39 -4.01
N LYS A 54 2.44 -25.61 -4.20
CA LYS A 54 1.78 -25.49 -5.51
C LYS A 54 1.70 -24.04 -5.99
N VAL A 55 1.41 -23.09 -5.08
CA VAL A 55 1.45 -21.65 -5.39
C VAL A 55 2.87 -21.22 -5.77
N GLU A 56 3.88 -21.63 -4.99
CA GLU A 56 5.29 -21.36 -5.29
C GLU A 56 5.74 -21.95 -6.63
N ALA A 57 5.26 -23.15 -6.98
CA ALA A 57 5.56 -23.78 -8.26
C ALA A 57 5.05 -22.94 -9.43
N VAL A 58 3.79 -22.48 -9.40
CA VAL A 58 3.24 -21.59 -10.44
C VAL A 58 4.05 -20.31 -10.56
N VAL A 59 4.36 -19.68 -9.42
CA VAL A 59 5.17 -18.45 -9.39
C VAL A 59 6.55 -18.71 -10.02
N ARG A 60 7.25 -19.76 -9.60
CA ARG A 60 8.58 -20.11 -10.08
C ARG A 60 8.60 -20.41 -11.58
N GLU A 61 7.63 -21.18 -12.07
CA GLU A 61 7.51 -21.52 -13.49
C GLU A 61 7.34 -20.28 -14.36
N GLU A 62 6.47 -19.34 -13.98
CA GLU A 62 6.24 -18.12 -14.74
C GLU A 62 7.41 -17.13 -14.69
N MET A 63 8.11 -17.06 -13.55
CA MET A 63 9.33 -16.24 -13.42
C MET A 63 10.46 -16.80 -14.29
N VAL A 64 10.67 -18.12 -14.29
CA VAL A 64 11.65 -18.79 -15.17
C VAL A 64 11.26 -18.62 -16.64
N ALA A 65 9.98 -18.76 -16.99
CA ALA A 65 9.50 -18.52 -18.34
C ALA A 65 9.70 -17.06 -18.80
N ALA A 66 9.67 -16.10 -17.87
CA ALA A 66 10.00 -14.70 -18.12
C ALA A 66 11.52 -14.42 -18.20
N GLY A 67 12.36 -15.45 -18.07
CA GLY A 67 13.83 -15.32 -18.15
C GLY A 67 14.51 -14.91 -16.85
N ALA A 68 13.79 -14.90 -15.71
CA ALA A 68 14.39 -14.62 -14.41
C ALA A 68 15.08 -15.87 -13.84
N GLN A 69 16.18 -15.67 -13.12
CA GLN A 69 16.98 -16.75 -12.52
C GLN A 69 16.81 -16.77 -11.00
N GLU A 70 16.56 -17.94 -10.42
CA GLU A 70 16.33 -18.06 -8.97
C GLU A 70 17.66 -18.10 -8.20
N VAL A 71 17.74 -17.30 -7.14
CA VAL A 71 18.81 -17.25 -6.14
C VAL A 71 18.18 -17.36 -4.74
N HIS A 72 18.98 -17.50 -3.69
CA HIS A 72 18.48 -17.56 -2.32
C HIS A 72 19.40 -16.80 -1.36
N PHE A 73 18.90 -15.73 -0.76
CA PHE A 73 19.65 -14.91 0.18
C PHE A 73 19.37 -15.30 1.64
N PRO A 74 20.31 -15.01 2.56
CA PRO A 74 20.03 -15.10 3.99
C PRO A 74 18.91 -14.13 4.41
N ALA A 75 18.20 -14.50 5.48
CA ALA A 75 17.23 -13.61 6.13
C ALA A 75 17.86 -12.72 7.21
N LEU A 76 18.98 -13.16 7.81
CA LEU A 76 19.75 -12.36 8.75
C LEU A 76 20.76 -11.52 7.96
N LEU A 77 20.54 -10.20 7.92
CA LEU A 77 21.30 -9.29 7.08
C LEU A 77 22.19 -8.35 7.91
N PRO A 78 23.38 -8.00 7.41
CA PRO A 78 24.23 -6.99 8.05
C PRO A 78 23.60 -5.60 7.95
N LYS A 79 23.88 -4.72 8.92
CA LYS A 79 23.38 -3.33 8.95
C LYS A 79 23.94 -2.49 7.80
N GLU A 80 25.20 -2.69 7.43
CA GLU A 80 25.99 -1.77 6.63
C GLU A 80 25.38 -1.45 5.26
N PRO A 81 24.85 -2.43 4.47
CA PRO A 81 24.20 -2.10 3.21
C PRO A 81 22.95 -1.23 3.36
N TYR A 82 22.17 -1.45 4.43
CA TYR A 82 20.97 -0.66 4.74
C TYR A 82 21.31 0.74 5.26
N GLU A 83 22.44 0.88 5.95
CA GLU A 83 22.93 2.20 6.36
C GLU A 83 23.43 2.99 5.14
N ALA A 84 24.12 2.34 4.20
CA ALA A 84 24.59 2.97 2.96
C ALA A 84 23.44 3.45 2.07
N THR A 85 22.28 2.78 2.10
CA THR A 85 21.08 3.21 1.37
C THR A 85 20.17 4.14 2.17
N GLY A 86 20.53 4.50 3.42
CA GLY A 86 19.70 5.31 4.33
C GLY A 86 18.54 4.55 4.97
N ARG A 87 18.19 3.38 4.43
CA ARG A 87 17.01 2.59 4.83
C ARG A 87 17.10 1.98 6.21
N TRP A 88 18.29 1.87 6.80
CA TRP A 88 18.41 1.52 8.22
C TRP A 88 17.62 2.48 9.11
N THR A 89 17.59 3.77 8.77
CA THR A 89 16.85 4.81 9.50
C THR A 89 15.45 4.97 8.94
N GLU A 90 15.29 5.12 7.62
CA GLU A 90 14.01 5.42 6.96
C GLU A 90 12.94 4.32 7.14
N TYR A 91 13.31 3.05 7.28
CA TYR A 91 12.33 2.00 7.59
C TYR A 91 11.75 2.11 9.02
N GLY A 92 12.36 2.92 9.89
CA GLY A 92 11.83 3.24 11.20
C GLY A 92 11.61 2.00 12.08
N PRO A 93 10.43 1.86 12.72
CA PRO A 93 10.11 0.72 13.58
C PRO A 93 9.70 -0.54 12.81
N ASN A 94 9.53 -0.47 11.48
CA ASN A 94 9.01 -1.60 10.69
C ASN A 94 10.05 -2.71 10.42
N ILE A 95 11.32 -2.50 10.80
CA ILE A 95 12.38 -3.52 10.71
C ILE A 95 12.73 -4.09 12.07
N PHE A 96 12.87 -5.41 12.12
CA PHE A 96 13.48 -6.07 13.27
C PHE A 96 14.98 -5.83 13.26
N ARG A 97 15.48 -5.16 14.30
CA ARG A 97 16.91 -4.98 14.57
C ARG A 97 17.35 -5.93 15.67
N LEU A 98 18.52 -6.53 15.53
CA LEU A 98 19.09 -7.42 16.53
C LEU A 98 20.60 -7.26 16.62
N LYS A 99 21.16 -7.68 17.76
CA LYS A 99 22.61 -7.74 17.98
C LYS A 99 23.05 -9.18 18.13
N ASP A 100 24.21 -9.51 17.56
CA ASP A 100 24.85 -10.79 17.82
C ASP A 100 25.59 -10.79 19.18
N ARG A 101 26.21 -11.91 19.54
CA ARG A 101 26.99 -12.05 20.79
C ARG A 101 28.26 -11.20 20.86
N LYS A 102 28.63 -10.51 19.78
CA LYS A 102 29.75 -9.58 19.69
C LYS A 102 29.26 -8.13 19.54
N ASP A 103 27.98 -7.89 19.83
CA ASP A 103 27.30 -6.59 19.71
C ASP A 103 27.21 -6.03 18.28
N ALA A 104 27.48 -6.84 17.25
CA ALA A 104 27.34 -6.43 15.86
C ALA A 104 25.85 -6.33 15.49
N ASP A 105 25.49 -5.27 14.76
CA ASP A 105 24.12 -4.94 14.39
C ASP A 105 23.68 -5.66 13.12
N TYR A 106 22.51 -6.29 13.19
CA TYR A 106 21.86 -6.99 12.09
C TYR A 106 20.39 -6.61 12.02
N LEU A 107 19.76 -6.98 10.91
CA LEU A 107 18.31 -6.95 10.74
C LEU A 107 17.79 -8.29 10.21
N LEU A 108 16.52 -8.57 10.48
CA LEU A 108 15.78 -9.59 9.73
C LEU A 108 15.21 -8.96 8.46
N ALA A 109 15.40 -9.62 7.32
CA ALA A 109 15.16 -9.06 6.00
C ALA A 109 13.69 -8.68 5.76
N PRO A 110 13.34 -7.38 5.62
CA PRO A 110 12.02 -6.96 5.16
C PRO A 110 11.85 -7.08 3.64
N THR A 111 12.98 -7.04 2.92
CA THR A 111 13.20 -7.13 1.47
C THR A 111 14.72 -7.16 1.19
N HIS A 112 15.18 -7.14 -0.06
CA HIS A 112 16.57 -7.47 -0.42
C HIS A 112 17.21 -6.58 -1.51
N GLU A 113 16.71 -5.36 -1.79
CA GLU A 113 17.28 -4.48 -2.83
C GLU A 113 18.81 -4.33 -2.69
N GLU A 114 19.28 -4.10 -1.47
CA GLU A 114 20.70 -3.96 -1.14
C GLU A 114 21.50 -5.20 -1.52
N LEU A 115 21.00 -6.38 -1.16
CA LEU A 115 21.73 -7.64 -1.28
C LEU A 115 21.79 -8.12 -2.72
N PHE A 116 20.71 -7.91 -3.49
CA PHE A 116 20.74 -8.15 -4.93
C PHE A 116 21.69 -7.19 -5.64
N THR A 117 21.69 -5.89 -5.27
CA THR A 117 22.62 -4.90 -5.82
C THR A 117 24.07 -5.30 -5.58
N LEU A 118 24.40 -5.71 -4.35
CA LEU A 118 25.75 -6.12 -3.98
C LEU A 118 26.19 -7.42 -4.67
N LEU A 119 25.28 -8.40 -4.81
CA LEU A 119 25.58 -9.64 -5.54
C LEU A 119 25.95 -9.34 -7.00
N VAL A 120 25.16 -8.50 -7.68
CA VAL A 120 25.44 -8.13 -9.08
C VAL A 120 26.73 -7.32 -9.17
N LYS A 121 26.96 -6.38 -8.24
CA LYS A 121 28.20 -5.58 -8.21
C LYS A 121 29.46 -6.42 -8.10
N ASP A 122 29.42 -7.50 -7.32
CA ASP A 122 30.57 -8.38 -7.12
C ASP A 122 30.90 -9.20 -8.37
N LEU A 123 29.89 -9.54 -9.17
CA LEU A 123 30.01 -10.53 -10.25
C LEU A 123 29.96 -9.92 -11.67
N TYR A 124 29.36 -8.74 -11.85
CA TYR A 124 29.04 -8.16 -13.17
C TYR A 124 29.78 -6.83 -13.35
N SER A 125 30.42 -6.66 -14.50
CA SER A 125 31.26 -5.46 -14.77
C SER A 125 31.13 -4.93 -16.19
N SER A 126 30.42 -5.62 -17.09
CA SER A 126 30.26 -5.23 -18.49
C SER A 126 28.80 -5.11 -18.90
N TYR A 127 28.49 -4.23 -19.85
CA TYR A 127 27.19 -4.17 -20.49
C TYR A 127 26.76 -5.50 -21.13
N LYS A 128 27.71 -6.38 -21.48
CA LYS A 128 27.44 -7.70 -22.05
C LYS A 128 26.80 -8.66 -21.06
N ASP A 129 26.92 -8.35 -19.78
CA ASP A 129 26.31 -9.14 -18.71
C ASP A 129 24.84 -8.72 -18.46
N LEU A 130 24.37 -7.64 -19.12
CA LEU A 130 23.02 -7.08 -18.98
C LEU A 130 22.23 -7.23 -20.31
N PRO A 131 20.88 -7.32 -20.26
CA PRO A 131 20.03 -7.27 -19.06
C PRO A 131 20.05 -8.56 -18.23
N LEU A 132 19.83 -8.42 -16.92
CA LEU A 132 19.77 -9.52 -15.96
C LEU A 132 18.49 -9.39 -15.13
N THR A 133 17.83 -10.51 -14.82
CA THR A 133 16.79 -10.55 -13.81
C THR A 133 17.00 -11.74 -12.87
N LEU A 134 17.05 -11.45 -11.57
CA LEU A 134 17.19 -12.45 -10.51
C LEU A 134 15.95 -12.43 -9.62
N PHE A 135 15.58 -13.56 -9.03
CA PHE A 135 14.50 -13.61 -8.04
C PHE A 135 14.77 -14.64 -6.95
N GLN A 136 14.01 -14.56 -5.86
CA GLN A 136 13.98 -15.60 -4.84
C GLN A 136 12.55 -15.78 -4.34
N ILE A 137 12.26 -16.94 -3.73
CA ILE A 137 11.07 -17.14 -2.90
C ILE A 137 11.56 -17.40 -1.48
N GLN A 138 11.34 -16.44 -0.56
CA GLN A 138 12.00 -16.43 0.74
C GLN A 138 11.19 -15.70 1.81
N THR A 139 11.38 -16.12 3.07
CA THR A 139 10.72 -15.55 4.26
C THR A 139 11.20 -14.14 4.61
N LYS A 140 10.26 -13.20 4.60
CA LYS A 140 10.45 -11.80 4.98
C LYS A 140 9.92 -11.52 6.38
N TYR A 141 10.50 -10.49 7.00
CA TYR A 141 10.16 -10.04 8.35
C TYR A 141 9.86 -8.54 8.34
N ARG A 142 8.66 -8.16 8.77
CA ARG A 142 8.27 -6.75 8.97
C ARG A 142 7.60 -6.65 10.33
N ASP A 143 8.06 -5.75 11.21
CA ASP A 143 7.47 -5.62 12.55
C ASP A 143 6.19 -4.78 12.49
N GLU A 144 5.20 -5.33 11.78
CA GLU A 144 3.89 -4.72 11.59
C GLU A 144 3.26 -4.41 12.95
N ALA A 145 2.92 -3.13 13.18
CA ALA A 145 2.36 -2.67 14.45
C ALA A 145 1.02 -3.33 14.76
N ARG A 146 0.23 -3.68 13.74
CA ARG A 146 -1.10 -4.29 13.87
C ARG A 146 -1.29 -5.44 12.87
N PRO A 147 -0.67 -6.61 13.12
CA PRO A 147 -0.88 -7.77 12.26
C PRO A 147 -2.31 -8.27 12.41
N ARG A 148 -3.00 -8.48 11.29
CA ARG A 148 -4.43 -8.82 11.25
C ARG A 148 -4.76 -9.69 10.05
N ALA A 149 -5.98 -10.24 10.05
CA ALA A 149 -6.53 -11.02 8.93
C ALA A 149 -5.66 -12.24 8.52
N GLY A 150 -5.08 -12.94 9.49
CA GLY A 150 -4.36 -14.19 9.21
C GLY A 150 -3.04 -13.97 8.47
N LEU A 151 -2.90 -14.63 7.32
CA LEU A 151 -1.73 -14.53 6.44
C LEU A 151 -1.77 -13.31 5.50
N ILE A 152 -2.85 -12.52 5.51
CA ILE A 152 -2.96 -11.32 4.69
C ILE A 152 -1.96 -10.25 5.16
N ARG A 153 -1.90 -10.02 6.49
CA ARG A 153 -0.98 -9.06 7.09
C ARG A 153 -0.27 -9.65 8.32
N GLY A 154 0.83 -10.35 8.04
CA GLY A 154 1.71 -10.97 9.03
C GLY A 154 2.99 -10.18 9.29
N ARG A 155 3.73 -10.60 10.33
CA ARG A 155 5.08 -10.11 10.64
C ARG A 155 6.19 -10.99 10.07
N GLU A 156 5.86 -12.26 9.85
CA GLU A 156 6.68 -13.23 9.13
C GLU A 156 5.84 -13.81 7.99
N PHE A 157 6.34 -13.74 6.76
CA PHE A 157 5.59 -14.15 5.58
C PHE A 157 6.52 -14.51 4.42
N ILE A 158 6.06 -15.28 3.44
CA ILE A 158 6.88 -15.66 2.27
C ILE A 158 6.55 -14.72 1.13
N MET A 159 7.60 -14.15 0.54
CA MET A 159 7.53 -13.27 -0.62
C MET A 159 8.39 -13.83 -1.73
N LYS A 160 7.90 -13.72 -2.97
CA LYS A 160 8.74 -13.76 -4.16
C LYS A 160 9.16 -12.35 -4.49
N ASP A 161 10.43 -12.01 -4.30
CA ASP A 161 11.03 -10.75 -4.70
C ASP A 161 12.01 -10.97 -5.84
N ALA A 162 11.92 -10.14 -6.88
CA ALA A 162 12.75 -10.17 -8.07
C ALA A 162 13.31 -8.78 -8.37
N TYR A 163 14.49 -8.74 -9.00
CA TYR A 163 15.19 -7.51 -9.32
C TYR A 163 15.81 -7.60 -10.70
N SER A 164 15.53 -6.60 -11.55
CA SER A 164 16.16 -6.47 -12.86
C SER A 164 17.28 -5.45 -12.82
N PHE A 165 18.26 -5.67 -13.68
CA PHE A 165 19.45 -4.84 -13.83
C PHE A 165 19.65 -4.56 -15.30
N ASP A 166 19.60 -3.29 -15.66
CA ASP A 166 19.55 -2.84 -17.04
C ASP A 166 20.56 -1.70 -17.26
N LEU A 167 21.11 -1.61 -18.48
CA LEU A 167 22.09 -0.58 -18.82
C LEU A 167 21.47 0.82 -18.87
N ASP A 168 20.22 0.91 -19.35
CA ASP A 168 19.50 2.15 -19.58
C ASP A 168 18.00 2.00 -19.27
N ASP A 169 17.29 3.14 -19.33
CA ASP A 169 15.89 3.22 -18.93
C ASP A 169 14.95 2.49 -19.90
N ALA A 170 15.38 2.29 -21.16
CA ALA A 170 14.64 1.49 -22.12
C ALA A 170 14.69 -0.01 -21.76
N GLY A 171 15.87 -0.49 -21.31
CA GLY A 171 16.00 -1.83 -20.73
C GLY A 171 15.12 -2.02 -19.50
N LEU A 172 15.14 -1.07 -18.56
CA LEU A 172 14.27 -1.10 -17.38
C LEU A 172 12.78 -1.14 -17.76
N ALA A 173 12.34 -0.32 -18.71
CA ALA A 173 10.95 -0.32 -19.17
C ALA A 173 10.56 -1.68 -19.77
N ALA A 174 11.45 -2.31 -20.54
CA ALA A 174 11.22 -3.64 -21.11
C ALA A 174 11.16 -4.73 -20.02
N ALA A 175 12.06 -4.68 -19.04
CA ALA A 175 12.05 -5.59 -17.89
C ALA A 175 10.77 -5.43 -17.06
N TYR A 176 10.34 -4.19 -16.82
CA TYR A 176 9.10 -3.87 -16.11
C TYR A 176 7.88 -4.48 -16.78
N GLU A 177 7.71 -4.29 -18.10
CA GLU A 177 6.58 -4.87 -18.84
C GLU A 177 6.63 -6.41 -18.90
N ASN A 178 7.82 -7.00 -18.98
CA ASN A 178 7.98 -8.46 -18.93
C ASN A 178 7.55 -9.02 -17.57
N GLN A 179 7.93 -8.36 -16.47
CA GLN A 179 7.52 -8.73 -15.12
C GLN A 179 6.03 -8.51 -14.89
N ARG A 180 5.49 -7.40 -15.38
CA ARG A 180 4.05 -7.12 -15.39
C ARG A 180 3.28 -8.24 -16.07
N ALA A 181 3.70 -8.66 -17.26
CA ALA A 181 3.09 -9.77 -17.99
C ALA A 181 3.23 -11.12 -17.27
N ALA A 182 4.36 -11.38 -16.60
CA ALA A 182 4.57 -12.59 -15.80
C ALA A 182 3.58 -12.66 -14.63
N TYR A 183 3.36 -11.55 -13.94
CA TYR A 183 2.41 -11.47 -12.82
C TYR A 183 0.97 -11.72 -13.28
N GLN A 184 0.59 -11.13 -14.41
CA GLN A 184 -0.71 -11.39 -15.03
C GLN A 184 -0.92 -12.88 -15.32
N ARG A 185 0.09 -13.57 -15.86
CA ARG A 185 0.04 -15.03 -16.07
C ARG A 185 -0.05 -15.81 -14.77
N ILE A 186 0.74 -15.44 -13.75
CA ILE A 186 0.71 -16.07 -12.41
C ILE A 186 -0.69 -16.01 -11.82
N PHE A 187 -1.28 -14.82 -11.71
CA PHE A 187 -2.59 -14.65 -11.06
C PHE A 187 -3.71 -15.30 -11.87
N THR A 188 -3.64 -15.22 -13.21
CA THR A 188 -4.57 -15.93 -14.10
C THR A 188 -4.49 -17.45 -13.90
N ARG A 189 -3.28 -18.02 -13.86
CA ARG A 189 -3.07 -19.46 -13.64
C ARG A 189 -3.57 -19.92 -12.28
N LEU A 190 -3.36 -19.11 -11.24
CA LEU A 190 -3.84 -19.38 -9.88
C LEU A 190 -5.37 -19.26 -9.75
N GLY A 191 -6.04 -18.62 -10.70
CA GLY A 191 -7.49 -18.37 -10.64
C GLY A 191 -7.86 -17.26 -9.66
N LEU A 192 -7.04 -16.21 -9.56
CA LEU A 192 -7.35 -14.99 -8.84
C LEU A 192 -7.73 -13.87 -9.80
N GLU A 193 -8.82 -13.20 -9.50
CA GLU A 193 -9.14 -11.90 -10.11
C GLU A 193 -8.19 -10.84 -9.57
N TYR A 194 -7.74 -9.95 -10.45
CA TYR A 194 -6.85 -8.85 -10.10
C TYR A 194 -7.16 -7.60 -10.91
N VAL A 195 -6.83 -6.45 -10.35
CA VAL A 195 -6.81 -5.13 -10.98
C VAL A 195 -5.41 -4.58 -10.82
N ILE A 196 -4.85 -4.03 -11.90
CA ILE A 196 -3.56 -3.34 -11.86
C ILE A 196 -3.86 -1.86 -11.63
N VAL A 197 -3.31 -1.30 -10.57
CA VAL A 197 -3.53 0.10 -10.19
C VAL A 197 -2.20 0.85 -10.15
N SER A 198 -2.20 2.09 -10.63
CA SER A 198 -1.06 2.99 -10.38
C SER A 198 -0.92 3.26 -8.89
N ALA A 199 0.31 3.24 -8.38
CA ALA A 199 0.61 3.43 -6.97
C ALA A 199 1.73 4.45 -6.77
N MET A 200 1.87 4.95 -5.54
CA MET A 200 3.02 5.76 -5.15
C MET A 200 4.24 4.87 -4.93
N SER A 201 5.44 5.33 -5.31
CA SER A 201 6.66 4.55 -5.10
C SER A 201 7.12 4.53 -3.63
N GLY A 202 6.71 5.52 -2.83
CA GLY A 202 7.02 5.61 -1.40
C GLY A 202 8.53 5.53 -1.09
N ALA A 203 8.86 4.93 0.06
CA ALA A 203 10.24 4.77 0.56
C ALA A 203 11.13 3.84 -0.28
N MET A 204 10.53 3.07 -1.21
CA MET A 204 11.29 2.25 -2.17
C MET A 204 11.97 3.11 -3.24
N GLY A 205 11.45 4.33 -3.45
CA GLY A 205 11.85 5.21 -4.53
C GLY A 205 11.49 4.68 -5.93
N GLY A 206 11.80 5.47 -6.96
CA GLY A 206 11.50 5.12 -8.35
C GLY A 206 10.41 5.97 -8.99
N SER A 207 10.34 5.92 -10.33
CA SER A 207 9.51 6.82 -11.15
C SER A 207 8.17 6.22 -11.60
N ARG A 208 8.00 4.90 -11.50
CA ARG A 208 6.78 4.18 -11.87
C ARG A 208 6.54 3.03 -10.90
N SER A 209 5.30 2.88 -10.44
CA SER A 209 4.89 1.92 -9.43
C SER A 209 3.47 1.44 -9.75
N GLU A 210 3.28 0.11 -9.80
CA GLU A 210 1.98 -0.52 -10.04
C GLU A 210 1.74 -1.63 -9.03
N GLU A 211 0.56 -1.62 -8.43
CA GLU A 211 0.09 -2.68 -7.53
C GLU A 211 -0.91 -3.59 -8.25
N PHE A 212 -0.88 -4.86 -7.89
CA PHE A 212 -1.84 -5.86 -8.29
C PHE A 212 -2.74 -6.13 -7.10
N LEU A 213 -3.98 -5.67 -7.18
CA LEU A 213 -4.98 -5.82 -6.12
C LEU A 213 -5.98 -6.90 -6.51
N THR A 214 -6.27 -7.85 -5.63
CA THR A 214 -7.45 -8.70 -5.78
C THR A 214 -8.66 -8.02 -5.13
N PRO A 215 -9.72 -7.69 -5.88
CA PRO A 215 -10.87 -6.96 -5.33
C PRO A 215 -11.60 -7.78 -4.27
N THR A 216 -11.75 -7.23 -3.07
CA THR A 216 -12.51 -7.87 -1.99
C THR A 216 -12.88 -6.85 -0.89
N PRO A 217 -14.07 -6.95 -0.27
CA PRO A 217 -14.49 -6.02 0.79
C PRO A 217 -13.57 -6.00 2.02
N ILE A 218 -12.83 -7.08 2.27
CA ILE A 218 -11.89 -7.18 3.41
C ILE A 218 -10.52 -6.54 3.11
N GLY A 219 -10.27 -6.14 1.86
CA GLY A 219 -9.00 -5.59 1.39
C GLY A 219 -8.61 -4.32 2.13
N GLU A 220 -7.34 -4.17 2.49
CA GLU A 220 -6.87 -3.02 3.27
C GLU A 220 -6.66 -1.78 2.40
N ASP A 221 -6.39 -1.99 1.12
CA ASP A 221 -6.13 -0.94 0.14
C ASP A 221 -7.43 -0.46 -0.45
N THR A 222 -7.56 0.86 -0.54
CA THR A 222 -8.66 1.51 -1.24
C THR A 222 -8.11 2.02 -2.55
N PHE A 223 -8.74 1.61 -3.64
CA PHE A 223 -8.36 2.06 -4.96
C PHE A 223 -9.59 2.59 -5.68
N VAL A 224 -9.34 3.38 -6.71
CA VAL A 224 -10.38 3.87 -7.60
C VAL A 224 -10.26 3.25 -8.97
N ARG A 225 -11.39 3.17 -9.67
CA ARG A 225 -11.43 2.84 -11.09
C ARG A 225 -12.44 3.70 -11.83
N SER A 226 -12.29 3.87 -13.13
CA SER A 226 -13.25 4.56 -13.98
C SER A 226 -13.75 3.67 -15.13
N PRO A 227 -14.89 4.02 -15.77
CA PRO A 227 -15.38 3.31 -16.96
C PRO A 227 -14.39 3.31 -18.13
N GLY A 228 -13.57 4.36 -18.28
CA GLY A 228 -12.58 4.46 -19.35
C GLY A 228 -11.22 3.80 -19.04
N GLY A 229 -11.10 3.10 -17.91
CA GLY A 229 -9.95 2.23 -17.60
C GLY A 229 -8.87 2.85 -16.71
N TYR A 230 -9.10 4.04 -16.16
CA TYR A 230 -8.24 4.57 -15.10
C TYR A 230 -8.35 3.67 -13.87
N ALA A 231 -7.21 3.33 -13.26
CA ALA A 231 -7.18 2.63 -11.98
C ALA A 231 -5.95 3.05 -11.18
N ALA A 232 -6.14 3.47 -9.94
CA ALA A 232 -5.08 3.95 -9.07
C ALA A 232 -5.43 3.72 -7.61
N ASN A 233 -4.42 3.49 -6.78
CA ASN A 233 -4.58 3.66 -5.34
C ASN A 233 -4.99 5.09 -5.03
N VAL A 234 -5.80 5.27 -3.98
CA VAL A 234 -6.27 6.60 -3.59
C VAL A 234 -5.12 7.56 -3.34
N GLU A 235 -3.98 7.09 -2.85
CA GLU A 235 -2.78 7.90 -2.62
C GLU A 235 -2.14 8.44 -3.91
N ALA A 236 -2.36 7.77 -5.05
CA ALA A 236 -1.80 8.12 -6.35
C ALA A 236 -2.75 8.93 -7.25
N VAL A 237 -4.00 9.17 -6.83
CA VAL A 237 -4.96 9.96 -7.61
C VAL A 237 -4.61 11.43 -7.54
N THR A 238 -4.36 12.05 -8.69
CA THR A 238 -4.28 13.50 -8.80
C THR A 238 -5.66 14.11 -8.98
N THR A 239 -5.87 15.27 -8.39
CA THR A 239 -7.12 16.02 -8.50
C THR A 239 -7.13 16.86 -9.79
N PRO A 240 -8.12 16.69 -10.70
CA PRO A 240 -8.32 17.63 -11.80
C PRO A 240 -8.52 19.06 -11.26
N VAL A 241 -7.65 19.99 -11.67
CA VAL A 241 -7.71 21.38 -11.21
C VAL A 241 -8.84 22.11 -11.93
N PRO A 242 -9.87 22.62 -11.22
CA PRO A 242 -10.94 23.38 -11.86
C PRO A 242 -10.43 24.68 -12.49
N PRO A 243 -11.12 25.24 -13.50
CA PRO A 243 -10.78 26.58 -13.98
C PRO A 243 -11.07 27.64 -12.90
N ALA A 244 -10.33 28.75 -12.94
CA ALA A 244 -10.62 29.90 -12.10
C ALA A 244 -12.06 30.38 -12.32
N LEU A 245 -12.72 30.78 -11.23
CA LEU A 245 -14.10 31.28 -11.26
C LEU A 245 -14.10 32.80 -11.41
N ASP A 246 -15.20 33.40 -11.87
CA ASP A 246 -15.38 34.86 -11.77
C ASP A 246 -15.88 35.22 -10.38
N TRP A 247 -15.20 36.16 -9.71
CA TRP A 247 -15.57 36.65 -8.38
C TRP A 247 -15.93 38.15 -8.36
N SER A 248 -16.09 38.77 -9.53
CA SER A 248 -16.42 40.21 -9.65
C SER A 248 -17.70 40.62 -8.90
N HIS A 249 -18.63 39.67 -8.74
CA HIS A 249 -19.92 39.84 -8.07
C HIS A 249 -19.87 39.48 -6.57
N VAL A 250 -18.76 38.95 -6.06
CA VAL A 250 -18.65 38.50 -4.66
C VAL A 250 -18.39 39.71 -3.75
N PRO A 251 -19.16 39.89 -2.65
CA PRO A 251 -18.92 40.96 -1.69
C PRO A 251 -17.52 40.93 -1.09
N ALA A 252 -17.14 42.03 -0.42
CA ALA A 252 -15.91 42.06 0.37
C ALA A 252 -15.99 41.05 1.52
N ALA A 253 -14.87 40.38 1.79
CA ALA A 253 -14.76 39.48 2.93
C ALA A 253 -15.02 40.25 4.24
N HIS A 254 -15.77 39.64 5.16
CA HIS A 254 -16.16 40.26 6.42
C HIS A 254 -16.19 39.22 7.56
N VAL A 255 -15.86 39.68 8.77
CA VAL A 255 -15.78 38.83 9.96
C VAL A 255 -17.10 38.88 10.71
N GLU A 256 -17.65 37.71 11.05
CA GLU A 256 -18.93 37.57 11.75
C GLU A 256 -18.82 36.74 13.02
N ASP A 257 -19.65 37.09 14.01
CA ASP A 257 -19.80 36.36 15.26
C ASP A 257 -20.55 35.04 15.01
N THR A 258 -19.83 33.94 15.20
CA THR A 258 -20.24 32.55 15.00
C THR A 258 -19.93 31.71 16.25
N PRO A 259 -20.53 32.04 17.42
CA PRO A 259 -20.32 31.26 18.64
C PRO A 259 -20.93 29.87 18.52
N ASP A 260 -20.43 28.93 19.33
CA ASP A 260 -20.99 27.58 19.51
C ASP A 260 -21.10 26.74 18.21
N SER A 261 -20.21 26.96 17.24
CA SER A 261 -20.15 26.19 15.98
C SER A 261 -18.87 25.33 15.85
N PRO A 262 -18.72 24.25 16.64
CA PRO A 262 -17.51 23.44 16.66
C PRO A 262 -17.33 22.52 15.43
N THR A 263 -18.37 22.35 14.61
CA THR A 263 -18.37 21.51 13.41
C THR A 263 -18.78 22.30 12.18
N ILE A 264 -18.39 21.81 10.99
CA ILE A 264 -18.82 22.39 9.71
C ILE A 264 -20.35 22.43 9.60
N ASP A 265 -21.04 21.38 10.01
CA ASP A 265 -22.52 21.34 9.98
C ASP A 265 -23.14 22.44 10.85
N SER A 266 -22.67 22.58 12.09
CA SER A 266 -23.16 23.63 13.01
C SER A 266 -22.86 25.05 12.50
N LEU A 267 -21.72 25.24 11.81
CA LEU A 267 -21.36 26.51 11.18
C LEU A 267 -22.28 26.82 10.00
N VAL A 268 -22.52 25.85 9.11
CA VAL A 268 -23.39 26.01 7.95
C VAL A 268 -24.82 26.31 8.36
N GLU A 269 -25.34 25.63 9.40
CA GLU A 269 -26.66 25.91 9.95
C GLU A 269 -26.76 27.35 10.47
N LEU A 270 -25.78 27.77 11.28
CA LEU A 270 -25.73 29.11 11.86
C LEU A 270 -25.63 30.21 10.80
N VAL A 271 -24.75 30.04 9.82
CA VAL A 271 -24.52 31.03 8.76
C VAL A 271 -25.74 31.13 7.85
N ASN A 272 -26.41 30.03 7.51
CA ASN A 272 -27.67 30.10 6.76
C ASN A 272 -28.79 30.79 7.54
N ALA A 273 -28.83 30.63 8.87
CA ALA A 273 -29.85 31.28 9.71
C ALA A 273 -29.60 32.79 9.89
N ARG A 274 -28.34 33.23 9.98
CA ARG A 274 -27.99 34.61 10.35
C ARG A 274 -27.46 35.46 9.20
N PHE A 275 -26.79 34.84 8.23
CA PHE A 275 -26.09 35.49 7.13
C PHE A 275 -26.38 34.80 5.78
N PRO A 276 -27.66 34.67 5.38
CA PRO A 276 -28.02 34.02 4.13
C PRO A 276 -27.48 34.83 2.93
N ARG A 277 -27.02 34.12 1.91
CA ARG A 277 -26.66 34.69 0.61
C ARG A 277 -27.82 34.55 -0.39
N PRO A 278 -27.98 35.46 -1.36
CA PRO A 278 -29.17 35.53 -2.19
C PRO A 278 -29.26 34.48 -3.30
N ASP A 279 -28.15 33.88 -3.70
CA ASP A 279 -28.06 32.99 -4.86
C ASP A 279 -28.38 31.52 -4.52
N ARG A 280 -27.96 31.04 -3.35
CA ARG A 280 -28.26 29.70 -2.82
C ARG A 280 -27.93 29.60 -1.33
N ALA A 281 -28.37 28.54 -0.65
CA ALA A 281 -27.90 28.25 0.69
C ALA A 281 -26.38 27.97 0.71
N TRP A 282 -25.75 28.31 1.83
CA TRP A 282 -24.41 27.85 2.17
C TRP A 282 -24.44 26.34 2.41
N THR A 283 -23.40 25.66 1.96
CA THR A 283 -23.21 24.22 2.17
C THR A 283 -21.82 23.97 2.76
N ALA A 284 -21.54 22.75 3.22
CA ALA A 284 -20.20 22.39 3.69
C ALA A 284 -19.10 22.66 2.63
N ALA A 285 -19.43 22.54 1.34
CA ALA A 285 -18.50 22.79 0.24
C ALA A 285 -18.15 24.28 0.05
N ASP A 286 -18.87 25.19 0.72
CA ASP A 286 -18.52 26.61 0.78
C ASP A 286 -17.63 26.96 1.98
N THR A 287 -17.32 26.00 2.84
CA THR A 287 -16.44 26.21 3.99
C THR A 287 -15.02 25.76 3.67
N LEU A 288 -14.01 26.41 4.24
CA LEU A 288 -12.60 26.05 4.09
C LEU A 288 -12.08 25.54 5.43
N LYS A 289 -11.82 24.23 5.49
CA LYS A 289 -11.28 23.56 6.68
C LYS A 289 -9.76 23.69 6.65
N ASN A 290 -9.18 24.27 7.69
CA ASN A 290 -7.73 24.37 7.86
C ASN A 290 -7.27 23.34 8.89
N VAL A 291 -6.49 22.37 8.44
CA VAL A 291 -5.95 21.28 9.28
C VAL A 291 -4.47 21.51 9.51
N VAL A 292 -4.05 21.42 10.77
CA VAL A 292 -2.65 21.61 11.16
C VAL A 292 -1.99 20.25 11.26
N VAL A 293 -0.88 20.08 10.54
CA VAL A 293 -0.03 18.90 10.58
C VAL A 293 1.38 19.29 10.98
N ALA A 294 2.11 18.35 11.58
CA ALA A 294 3.53 18.49 11.82
C ALA A 294 4.28 17.54 10.88
N LEU A 295 5.30 18.07 10.21
CA LEU A 295 6.19 17.31 9.34
C LEU A 295 7.49 17.08 10.10
N VAL A 296 7.94 15.84 10.18
CA VAL A 296 9.24 15.48 10.72
C VAL A 296 10.12 15.08 9.54
N GLN A 297 11.10 15.92 9.24
CA GLN A 297 12.06 15.68 8.18
C GLN A 297 12.97 14.50 8.54
N PRO A 298 13.56 13.78 7.57
CA PRO A 298 14.55 12.73 7.84
C PRO A 298 15.76 13.19 8.67
N THR A 299 16.05 14.49 8.68
CA THR A 299 17.08 15.14 9.51
C THR A 299 16.68 15.27 10.99
N GLY A 300 15.43 14.99 11.33
CA GLY A 300 14.83 15.18 12.65
C GLY A 300 14.23 16.59 12.87
N GLU A 301 14.30 17.48 11.88
CA GLU A 301 13.68 18.80 11.97
C GLU A 301 12.16 18.69 11.91
N ARG A 302 11.47 19.36 12.85
CA ARG A 302 10.00 19.40 12.92
C ARG A 302 9.49 20.74 12.39
N GLU A 303 8.58 20.69 11.43
CA GLU A 303 7.94 21.85 10.80
C GLU A 303 6.42 21.76 10.95
N VAL A 304 5.77 22.82 11.43
CA VAL A 304 4.30 22.90 11.46
C VAL A 304 3.80 23.44 10.11
N VAL A 305 2.82 22.77 9.51
CA VAL A 305 2.22 23.12 8.22
C VAL A 305 0.71 23.13 8.34
N VAL A 306 0.05 24.07 7.67
CA VAL A 306 -1.42 24.13 7.61
C VAL A 306 -1.90 23.79 6.21
N ILE A 307 -2.89 22.91 6.13
CA ILE A 307 -3.49 22.44 4.88
C ILE A 307 -4.94 22.89 4.83
N GLY A 308 -5.29 23.70 3.83
CA GLY A 308 -6.66 24.11 3.54
C GLY A 308 -7.34 23.12 2.59
N VAL A 309 -8.49 22.58 2.97
CA VAL A 309 -9.33 21.70 2.15
C VAL A 309 -10.79 22.16 2.15
N PRO A 310 -11.59 21.88 1.11
CA PRO A 310 -13.03 22.13 1.15
C PRO A 310 -13.65 21.44 2.38
N GLY A 311 -14.53 22.11 3.10
CA GLY A 311 -15.03 21.61 4.38
C GLY A 311 -16.07 20.51 4.25
N ASP A 312 -16.60 20.28 3.03
CA ASP A 312 -17.30 19.05 2.73
C ASP A 312 -16.34 17.87 2.57
N ARG A 313 -15.01 18.03 2.58
CA ARG A 313 -14.01 16.95 2.49
C ARG A 313 -13.32 16.71 3.83
N GLU A 314 -12.87 15.47 4.03
CA GLU A 314 -11.90 15.14 5.08
C GLU A 314 -10.48 15.09 4.52
N VAL A 315 -9.51 15.34 5.39
CA VAL A 315 -8.09 15.12 5.06
C VAL A 315 -7.79 13.63 5.14
N ASP A 316 -7.26 13.09 4.05
CA ASP A 316 -6.72 11.74 3.99
C ASP A 316 -5.23 11.79 4.29
N MET A 317 -4.85 11.39 5.50
CA MET A 317 -3.46 11.44 5.96
C MET A 317 -2.53 10.61 5.07
N LYS A 318 -3.01 9.51 4.45
CA LYS A 318 -2.17 8.72 3.55
C LYS A 318 -1.81 9.48 2.27
N ARG A 319 -2.76 10.29 1.75
CA ARG A 319 -2.49 11.18 0.61
C ARG A 319 -1.50 12.27 0.98
N VAL A 320 -1.65 12.86 2.18
CA VAL A 320 -0.71 13.87 2.69
C VAL A 320 0.70 13.30 2.87
N GLU A 321 0.82 12.12 3.51
CA GLU A 321 2.08 11.38 3.66
C GLU A 321 2.72 11.08 2.30
N ALA A 322 1.94 10.61 1.33
CA ALA A 322 2.42 10.33 -0.01
C ALA A 322 2.91 11.59 -0.74
N ALA A 323 2.18 12.71 -0.61
CA ALA A 323 2.51 13.97 -1.29
C ALA A 323 3.69 14.72 -0.66
N LEU A 324 3.96 14.50 0.64
CA LEU A 324 5.01 15.19 1.40
C LEU A 324 6.20 14.29 1.75
N ALA A 325 6.23 13.05 1.25
CA ALA A 325 7.37 12.15 1.36
C ALA A 325 8.66 12.84 0.87
N PRO A 326 9.81 12.67 1.56
CA PRO A 326 10.08 11.67 2.62
C PRO A 326 9.79 12.14 4.05
N ALA A 327 9.12 13.28 4.26
CA ALA A 327 8.79 13.73 5.62
C ALA A 327 7.71 12.82 6.25
N GLU A 328 7.88 12.49 7.53
CA GLU A 328 6.83 11.84 8.32
C GLU A 328 5.76 12.88 8.66
N VAL A 329 4.48 12.51 8.54
CA VAL A 329 3.36 13.42 8.79
C VAL A 329 2.64 13.00 10.07
N GLU A 330 2.50 13.94 10.99
CA GLU A 330 1.74 13.78 12.21
C GLU A 330 0.60 14.79 12.27
N VAL A 331 -0.50 14.42 12.94
CA VAL A 331 -1.50 15.40 13.35
C VAL A 331 -0.89 16.29 14.43
N ALA A 332 -0.97 17.62 14.25
CA ALA A 332 -0.39 18.55 15.22
C ALA A 332 -1.04 18.40 16.61
N GLY A 333 -0.20 18.32 17.64
CA GLY A 333 -0.63 18.19 19.03
C GLY A 333 -0.85 19.54 19.72
N GLU A 334 -1.26 19.48 21.00
CA GLU A 334 -1.45 20.68 21.83
C GLU A 334 -0.16 21.51 21.99
N ALA A 335 1.01 20.85 22.03
CA ALA A 335 2.30 21.54 22.10
C ALA A 335 2.62 22.32 20.82
N ASP A 336 2.29 21.76 19.65
CA ASP A 336 2.48 22.44 18.37
C ASP A 336 1.58 23.67 18.28
N LEU A 337 0.30 23.54 18.68
CA LEU A 337 -0.64 24.66 18.71
C LEU A 337 -0.24 25.73 19.74
N ALA A 338 0.28 25.34 20.90
CA ALA A 338 0.73 26.28 21.93
C ALA A 338 1.93 27.13 21.48
N ALA A 339 2.78 26.59 20.59
CA ALA A 339 3.90 27.33 20.00
C ALA A 339 3.44 28.37 18.95
N HIS A 340 2.22 28.23 18.45
CA HIS A 340 1.62 29.06 17.39
C HIS A 340 0.29 29.68 17.85
N PRO A 341 0.32 30.67 18.76
CA PRO A 341 -0.89 31.28 19.34
C PRO A 341 -1.81 31.95 18.30
N GLU A 342 -1.30 32.25 17.11
CA GLU A 342 -2.08 32.69 15.94
C GLU A 342 -3.06 31.63 15.42
N LEU A 343 -2.83 30.33 15.70
CA LEU A 343 -3.69 29.22 15.31
C LEU A 343 -4.79 28.96 16.34
N VAL A 344 -5.88 29.72 16.26
CA VAL A 344 -7.01 29.53 17.18
C VAL A 344 -7.80 28.28 16.79
N ARG A 345 -7.68 27.21 17.58
CA ARG A 345 -8.38 25.93 17.36
C ARG A 345 -9.88 26.12 17.10
N GLY A 346 -10.37 25.51 16.02
CA GLY A 346 -11.76 25.63 15.57
C GLY A 346 -12.06 26.90 14.77
N TYR A 347 -11.15 27.87 14.75
CA TYR A 347 -11.30 29.16 14.08
C TYR A 347 -10.04 29.56 13.28
N ILE A 348 -9.26 28.58 12.82
CA ILE A 348 -8.06 28.80 12.01
C ILE A 348 -8.46 29.27 10.60
N GLY A 349 -7.82 30.35 10.13
CA GLY A 349 -8.01 30.92 8.81
C GLY A 349 -6.73 31.39 8.14
N PRO A 350 -6.77 31.63 6.82
CA PRO A 350 -5.59 31.85 6.00
C PRO A 350 -4.86 33.17 6.27
N ALA A 351 -5.49 34.15 6.90
CA ALA A 351 -4.94 35.50 7.11
C ALA A 351 -3.64 35.56 7.94
N VAL A 352 -3.29 34.49 8.67
CA VAL A 352 -2.05 34.40 9.47
C VAL A 352 -1.06 33.37 8.89
N LEU A 353 -1.35 32.82 7.71
CA LEU A 353 -0.65 31.67 7.14
C LEU A 353 0.07 32.03 5.84
N GLY A 354 1.23 31.43 5.62
CA GLY A 354 2.01 31.55 4.39
C GLY A 354 2.21 33.01 3.96
N PRO A 355 2.01 33.33 2.68
CA PRO A 355 2.18 34.71 2.16
C PRO A 355 1.23 35.76 2.77
N ASN A 356 0.19 35.34 3.49
CA ASN A 356 -0.81 36.25 4.05
C ASN A 356 -0.44 36.76 5.45
N ALA A 357 0.51 36.10 6.12
CA ALA A 357 0.92 36.49 7.46
C ALA A 357 1.58 37.87 7.48
N ALA A 358 1.52 38.55 8.63
CA ALA A 358 2.14 39.86 8.80
C ALA A 358 3.68 39.84 8.64
N ASP A 359 4.30 38.70 8.92
CA ASP A 359 5.73 38.44 8.73
C ASP A 359 5.91 37.15 7.89
N PRO A 360 5.95 37.27 6.54
CA PRO A 360 6.03 36.12 5.64
C PRO A 360 7.27 35.24 5.84
N ASP A 361 8.39 35.81 6.31
CA ASP A 361 9.65 35.08 6.52
C ASP A 361 9.58 34.12 7.71
N ARG A 362 8.60 34.32 8.60
CA ARG A 362 8.35 33.48 9.79
C ARG A 362 7.00 32.78 9.74
N ALA A 363 6.29 32.89 8.62
CA ALA A 363 4.95 32.37 8.47
C ALA A 363 4.96 30.85 8.36
N LEU A 364 3.96 30.22 8.97
CA LEU A 364 3.70 28.79 8.78
C LEU A 364 3.36 28.52 7.32
N ARG A 365 3.92 27.45 6.76
CA ARG A 365 3.64 27.05 5.38
C ARG A 365 2.15 26.74 5.22
N TYR A 366 1.56 27.30 4.17
CA TYR A 366 0.15 27.09 3.86
C TYR A 366 0.00 26.37 2.53
N LEU A 367 -0.61 25.19 2.55
CA LEU A 367 -0.86 24.38 1.36
C LEU A 367 -2.36 24.25 1.14
N LEU A 368 -2.81 24.21 -0.11
CA LEU A 368 -4.23 24.08 -0.46
C LEU A 368 -4.51 22.79 -1.24
N ASP A 369 -5.71 22.24 -1.05
CA ASP A 369 -6.24 21.24 -1.98
C ASP A 369 -6.32 21.83 -3.40
N PRO A 370 -6.02 21.07 -4.47
CA PRO A 370 -6.05 21.58 -5.83
C PRO A 370 -7.42 22.08 -6.31
N ARG A 371 -8.53 21.72 -5.62
CA ARG A 371 -9.88 22.26 -5.90
C ARG A 371 -10.02 23.74 -5.51
N ILE A 372 -9.13 24.26 -4.68
CA ILE A 372 -9.16 25.64 -4.19
C ILE A 372 -8.40 26.52 -5.19
N VAL A 373 -9.13 26.97 -6.21
CA VAL A 373 -8.59 27.78 -7.30
C VAL A 373 -8.97 29.26 -7.15
N PRO A 374 -8.28 30.19 -7.84
CA PRO A 374 -8.66 31.61 -7.81
C PRO A 374 -10.15 31.81 -8.11
N GLY A 375 -10.80 32.63 -7.28
CA GLY A 375 -12.23 32.91 -7.39
C GLY A 375 -13.15 32.02 -6.56
N THR A 376 -12.65 30.92 -6.00
CA THR A 376 -13.43 30.15 -5.02
C THR A 376 -13.71 30.98 -3.77
N ARG A 377 -14.96 30.95 -3.30
CA ARG A 377 -15.50 31.76 -2.19
C ARG A 377 -15.74 30.86 -0.97
N TRP A 378 -15.26 31.29 0.18
CA TRP A 378 -15.16 30.46 1.38
C TRP A 378 -15.68 31.14 2.64
N ILE A 379 -16.18 30.30 3.55
CA ILE A 379 -16.32 30.58 4.98
C ILE A 379 -15.17 29.87 5.70
N THR A 380 -14.39 30.59 6.49
CA THR A 380 -13.25 30.02 7.22
C THR A 380 -13.09 30.68 8.58
N GLY A 381 -12.33 30.10 9.50
CA GLY A 381 -12.06 30.73 10.78
C GLY A 381 -11.40 32.11 10.65
N ALA A 382 -11.65 33.02 11.60
CA ALA A 382 -11.09 34.37 11.60
C ALA A 382 -9.82 34.54 12.47
N ASN A 383 -9.21 33.42 12.89
CA ASN A 383 -8.15 33.35 13.89
C ASN A 383 -8.53 34.02 15.22
N GLN A 384 -9.82 33.99 15.55
CA GLN A 384 -10.42 34.54 16.76
C GLN A 384 -11.52 33.60 17.24
N ALA A 385 -11.56 33.32 18.53
CA ALA A 385 -12.54 32.42 19.10
C ALA A 385 -13.97 32.94 18.86
N GLY A 386 -14.84 32.07 18.36
CA GLY A 386 -16.25 32.38 18.08
C GLY A 386 -16.46 33.21 16.81
N ARG A 387 -15.48 33.31 15.90
CA ARG A 387 -15.56 34.17 14.71
C ARG A 387 -15.06 33.50 13.44
N HIS A 388 -15.79 33.72 12.35
CA HIS A 388 -15.46 33.24 11.01
C HIS A 388 -15.46 34.41 10.03
N VAL A 389 -14.66 34.30 8.98
CA VAL A 389 -14.68 35.18 7.82
C VAL A 389 -15.61 34.59 6.78
N LEU A 390 -16.57 35.37 6.31
CA LEU A 390 -17.46 35.03 5.20
C LEU A 390 -16.96 35.75 3.94
N ASP A 391 -17.36 35.24 2.78
CA ASP A 391 -17.08 35.81 1.46
C ASP A 391 -15.58 35.94 1.13
N LEU A 392 -14.77 35.08 1.75
CA LEU A 392 -13.33 35.06 1.55
C LEU A 392 -12.99 34.39 0.21
N VAL A 393 -12.36 35.10 -0.69
CA VAL A 393 -12.07 34.66 -2.06
C VAL A 393 -10.60 34.31 -2.23
N ALA A 394 -10.31 33.08 -2.67
CA ALA A 394 -8.96 32.66 -3.03
C ALA A 394 -8.42 33.50 -4.20
N GLY A 395 -7.18 33.98 -4.08
CA GLY A 395 -6.53 34.87 -5.05
C GLY A 395 -6.85 36.36 -4.89
N ARG A 396 -7.98 36.72 -4.28
CA ARG A 396 -8.33 38.11 -3.92
C ARG A 396 -7.91 38.45 -2.49
N ASP A 397 -8.32 37.61 -1.53
CA ASP A 397 -8.17 37.88 -0.11
C ASP A 397 -7.08 37.03 0.55
N PHE A 398 -6.73 35.89 -0.05
CA PHE A 398 -5.63 35.06 0.40
C PHE A 398 -4.97 34.26 -0.74
N THR A 399 -3.70 33.91 -0.56
CA THR A 399 -2.96 32.94 -1.40
C THR A 399 -2.30 31.88 -0.52
N ALA A 400 -1.60 30.93 -1.13
CA ALA A 400 -0.92 29.84 -0.42
C ALA A 400 0.49 29.64 -0.95
N THR A 401 1.33 28.95 -0.19
CA THR A 401 2.69 28.60 -0.61
C THR A 401 2.68 27.58 -1.75
N GLY A 402 1.65 26.74 -1.84
CA GLY A 402 1.49 25.76 -2.89
C GLY A 402 0.24 24.91 -2.72
N THR A 403 0.14 23.84 -3.50
CA THR A 403 -0.95 22.86 -3.42
C THR A 403 -0.43 21.51 -2.94
N VAL A 404 -1.29 20.73 -2.31
CA VAL A 404 -1.00 19.36 -1.86
C VAL A 404 -2.22 18.47 -2.03
N GLU A 405 -2.02 17.25 -2.47
CA GLU A 405 -3.08 16.24 -2.51
C GLU A 405 -3.40 15.79 -1.09
N ALA A 406 -4.47 16.34 -0.51
CA ALA A 406 -4.82 16.09 0.89
C ALA A 406 -6.27 15.66 1.10
N ALA A 407 -7.21 16.11 0.26
CA ALA A 407 -8.60 15.72 0.43
C ALA A 407 -8.84 14.24 0.07
N GLN A 408 -9.75 13.60 0.80
CA GLN A 408 -10.25 12.26 0.43
C GLN A 408 -10.83 12.24 -0.99
N VAL A 409 -10.54 11.17 -1.72
CA VAL A 409 -11.20 10.86 -2.99
C VAL A 409 -12.60 10.32 -2.71
N ARG A 410 -13.60 10.72 -3.50
CA ARG A 410 -14.98 10.27 -3.38
C ARG A 410 -15.48 9.57 -4.63
N ALA A 411 -16.46 8.69 -4.44
CA ALA A 411 -17.18 8.10 -5.55
C ALA A 411 -17.89 9.23 -6.32
N GLY A 412 -17.73 9.24 -7.64
CA GLY A 412 -18.24 10.31 -8.50
C GLY A 412 -17.26 11.45 -8.78
N ASP A 413 -16.11 11.52 -8.10
CA ASP A 413 -15.05 12.46 -8.48
C ASP A 413 -14.56 12.16 -9.90
N GLU A 414 -14.16 13.18 -10.65
CA GLU A 414 -13.68 12.99 -12.02
C GLU A 414 -12.28 12.36 -12.04
N ALA A 415 -12.08 11.35 -12.89
CA ALA A 415 -10.77 10.76 -13.10
C ALA A 415 -9.80 11.78 -13.75
N PRO A 416 -8.52 11.81 -13.35
CA PRO A 416 -7.55 12.79 -13.85
C PRO A 416 -7.23 12.70 -15.34
N ASP A 417 -7.52 11.56 -15.97
CA ASP A 417 -7.37 11.34 -17.41
C ASP A 417 -8.67 11.59 -18.20
N GLY A 418 -9.74 12.06 -17.55
CA GLY A 418 -11.03 12.33 -18.18
C GLY A 418 -11.83 11.07 -18.55
N SER A 419 -11.44 9.90 -18.04
CA SER A 419 -12.06 8.60 -18.32
C SER A 419 -13.43 8.36 -17.66
N GLY A 420 -13.98 9.38 -16.99
CA GLY A 420 -15.29 9.37 -16.33
C GLY A 420 -15.20 9.42 -14.80
N PRO A 421 -16.34 9.28 -14.10
CA PRO A 421 -16.39 9.34 -12.65
C PRO A 421 -15.70 8.12 -12.02
N LEU A 422 -15.01 8.36 -10.90
CA LEU A 422 -14.31 7.36 -10.11
C LEU A 422 -15.29 6.53 -9.26
N GLU A 423 -15.11 5.23 -9.27
CA GLU A 423 -15.72 4.28 -8.32
C GLU A 423 -14.66 3.85 -7.30
N LEU A 424 -15.01 3.82 -6.02
CA LEU A 424 -14.13 3.26 -4.98
C LEU A 424 -14.35 1.75 -4.86
N ALA A 425 -13.24 1.03 -4.71
CA ALA A 425 -13.22 -0.39 -4.38
C ALA A 425 -12.15 -0.67 -3.33
N ARG A 426 -12.25 -1.84 -2.71
CA ARG A 426 -11.25 -2.36 -1.77
C ARG A 426 -10.58 -3.59 -2.35
N GLY A 427 -9.30 -3.78 -2.03
CA GLY A 427 -8.52 -4.91 -2.51
C GLY A 427 -7.42 -5.34 -1.57
N ILE A 428 -6.98 -6.58 -1.73
CA ILE A 428 -5.76 -7.09 -1.10
C ILE A 428 -4.63 -6.94 -2.11
N GLU A 429 -3.58 -6.20 -1.78
CA GLU A 429 -2.36 -6.11 -2.58
C GLU A 429 -1.62 -7.45 -2.63
N ILE A 430 -1.70 -8.16 -3.76
CA ILE A 430 -1.08 -9.49 -3.96
C ILE A 430 0.28 -9.41 -4.65
N GLY A 431 0.61 -8.29 -5.26
CA GLY A 431 1.94 -8.02 -5.81
C GLY A 431 2.16 -6.55 -6.14
N HIS A 432 3.42 -6.16 -6.26
CA HIS A 432 3.85 -4.78 -6.50
C HIS A 432 5.09 -4.78 -7.40
N ILE A 433 5.10 -3.92 -8.41
CA ILE A 433 6.23 -3.73 -9.32
C ILE A 433 6.69 -2.26 -9.35
N PHE A 434 8.01 -2.06 -9.28
CA PHE A 434 8.65 -0.75 -9.17
C PHE A 434 9.75 -0.57 -10.22
N ALA A 435 9.78 0.60 -10.85
CA ALA A 435 10.93 1.09 -11.61
C ALA A 435 11.82 1.92 -10.67
N LEU A 436 12.70 1.25 -9.91
CA LEU A 436 13.56 1.86 -8.88
C LEU A 436 14.56 2.87 -9.47
N GLY A 437 14.91 2.73 -10.75
CA GLY A 437 15.89 3.58 -11.39
C GLY A 437 17.29 3.31 -10.83
N ARG A 438 18.05 4.37 -10.55
CA ARG A 438 19.48 4.26 -10.19
C ARG A 438 19.76 4.39 -8.69
N GLN A 439 18.74 4.57 -7.84
CA GLN A 439 18.91 4.90 -6.42
C GLN A 439 19.86 3.93 -5.69
N TYR A 440 19.55 2.63 -5.68
CA TYR A 440 20.35 1.61 -5.00
C TYR A 440 21.72 1.42 -5.65
N ALA A 441 21.75 1.36 -6.98
CA ALA A 441 23.00 1.21 -7.73
C ALA A 441 23.96 2.39 -7.50
N GLN A 442 23.45 3.62 -7.36
CA GLN A 442 24.25 4.80 -7.01
C GLN A 442 24.76 4.71 -5.58
N ALA A 443 23.88 4.46 -4.61
CA ALA A 443 24.23 4.39 -3.19
C ALA A 443 25.27 3.30 -2.89
N LEU A 444 25.17 2.16 -3.57
CA LEU A 444 26.05 1.00 -3.36
C LEU A 444 27.18 0.90 -4.39
N GLY A 445 27.26 1.82 -5.34
CA GLY A 445 28.34 1.89 -6.35
C GLY A 445 28.36 0.72 -7.34
N LEU A 446 27.19 0.26 -7.78
CA LEU A 446 27.06 -0.70 -8.88
C LEU A 446 27.19 0.02 -10.23
N THR A 447 28.29 -0.24 -10.94
CA THR A 447 28.53 0.29 -12.29
C THR A 447 29.05 -0.80 -13.22
N VAL A 448 28.79 -0.65 -14.51
CA VAL A 448 29.32 -1.51 -15.58
C VAL A 448 29.97 -0.66 -16.67
N LEU A 449 30.88 -1.25 -17.45
CA LEU A 449 31.42 -0.60 -18.65
C LEU A 449 30.42 -0.72 -19.82
N ASP A 450 30.09 0.41 -20.45
CA ASP A 450 29.27 0.44 -21.66
C ASP A 450 30.03 -0.01 -22.91
N GLN A 451 29.36 -0.04 -24.06
CA GLN A 451 29.93 -0.44 -25.35
C GLN A 451 31.13 0.41 -25.80
N ASN A 452 31.31 1.60 -25.22
CA ASN A 452 32.43 2.49 -25.48
C ASN A 452 33.50 2.44 -24.37
N GLY A 453 33.37 1.52 -23.42
CA GLY A 453 34.27 1.39 -22.26
C GLY A 453 34.08 2.48 -21.21
N LYS A 454 32.95 3.20 -21.20
CA LYS A 454 32.65 4.19 -20.15
C LYS A 454 31.87 3.55 -19.01
N SER A 455 32.25 3.87 -17.77
CA SER A 455 31.49 3.44 -16.59
C SER A 455 30.08 4.06 -16.61
N ARG A 456 29.07 3.22 -16.40
CA ARG A 456 27.65 3.58 -16.31
C ARG A 456 27.06 2.97 -15.06
N VAL A 457 26.26 3.76 -14.35
CA VAL A 457 25.43 3.26 -13.25
C VAL A 457 24.25 2.47 -13.82
N VAL A 458 24.11 1.24 -13.34
CA VAL A 458 23.01 0.34 -13.71
C VAL A 458 21.68 0.92 -13.23
N THR A 459 20.62 0.74 -14.02
CA THR A 459 19.25 1.05 -13.60
C THR A 459 18.52 -0.24 -13.20
N MET A 460 17.62 -0.14 -12.22
CA MET A 460 17.04 -1.30 -11.54
C MET A 460 15.52 -1.25 -11.51
N GLY A 461 14.91 -2.43 -11.50
CA GLY A 461 13.52 -2.66 -11.12
C GLY A 461 13.40 -3.63 -9.96
N SER A 462 12.30 -3.56 -9.21
CA SER A 462 11.98 -4.48 -8.10
C SER A 462 10.53 -4.95 -8.22
N TYR A 463 10.32 -6.24 -7.97
CA TYR A 463 9.06 -6.92 -8.26
C TYR A 463 8.74 -7.91 -7.13
N GLY A 464 7.76 -7.60 -6.28
CA GLY A 464 7.30 -8.43 -5.17
C GLY A 464 5.96 -9.14 -5.42
N ILE A 465 5.82 -10.39 -4.98
CA ILE A 465 4.54 -11.11 -4.82
C ILE A 465 4.50 -11.66 -3.40
N GLY A 466 3.47 -11.32 -2.63
CA GLY A 466 3.27 -11.91 -1.30
C GLY A 466 2.70 -13.33 -1.43
N VAL A 467 3.55 -14.35 -1.52
CA VAL A 467 3.13 -15.74 -1.78
C VAL A 467 2.14 -16.25 -0.73
N THR A 468 2.40 -16.00 0.56
CA THR A 468 1.46 -16.40 1.63
C THR A 468 0.17 -15.60 1.61
N ARG A 469 0.25 -14.32 1.20
CA ARG A 469 -0.91 -13.43 1.05
C ARG A 469 -1.78 -13.86 -0.14
N VAL A 470 -1.17 -14.26 -1.25
CA VAL A 470 -1.83 -14.89 -2.41
C VAL A 470 -2.58 -16.15 -2.00
N LEU A 471 -1.99 -17.01 -1.16
CA LEU A 471 -2.67 -18.20 -0.64
C LEU A 471 -3.90 -17.82 0.20
N ALA A 472 -3.80 -16.78 1.05
CA ALA A 472 -4.96 -16.30 1.80
C ALA A 472 -6.02 -15.64 0.91
N ALA A 473 -5.62 -14.89 -0.11
CA ALA A 473 -6.53 -14.35 -1.11
C ALA A 473 -7.30 -15.46 -1.85
N LEU A 474 -6.61 -16.55 -2.22
CA LEU A 474 -7.26 -17.73 -2.79
C LEU A 474 -8.26 -18.35 -1.81
N ALA A 475 -7.89 -18.50 -0.54
CA ALA A 475 -8.79 -19.00 0.49
C ALA A 475 -10.00 -18.07 0.73
N GLU A 476 -9.83 -16.76 0.59
CA GLU A 476 -10.91 -15.77 0.72
C GLU A 476 -11.85 -15.82 -0.50
N ALA A 477 -11.31 -15.90 -1.71
CA ALA A 477 -12.09 -15.94 -2.94
C ALA A 477 -12.80 -17.30 -3.15
N HIS A 478 -12.21 -18.38 -2.66
CA HIS A 478 -12.66 -19.75 -2.91
C HIS A 478 -13.09 -20.44 -1.61
N HIS A 479 -14.24 -20.03 -1.08
CA HIS A 479 -14.90 -20.71 0.04
C HIS A 479 -16.42 -20.64 -0.07
N ASP A 480 -17.10 -21.52 0.66
CA ASP A 480 -18.53 -21.56 0.80
C ASP A 480 -18.94 -21.85 2.26
N GLU A 481 -20.22 -22.17 2.49
CA GLU A 481 -20.73 -22.52 3.81
C GLU A 481 -20.12 -23.81 4.39
N ALA A 482 -19.58 -24.70 3.55
CA ALA A 482 -18.97 -25.97 3.96
C ALA A 482 -17.47 -25.85 4.24
N GLY A 483 -16.76 -24.90 3.61
CA GLY A 483 -15.38 -24.59 3.93
C GLY A 483 -14.57 -24.08 2.74
N LEU A 484 -13.29 -24.44 2.68
CA LEU A 484 -12.38 -24.05 1.60
C LEU A 484 -12.68 -24.83 0.32
N ALA A 485 -12.84 -24.13 -0.80
CA ALA A 485 -13.20 -24.67 -2.11
C ALA A 485 -12.07 -24.45 -3.14
N TRP A 486 -10.86 -24.93 -2.82
CA TRP A 486 -9.66 -24.68 -3.63
C TRP A 486 -9.83 -25.00 -5.12
N PRO A 487 -9.29 -24.15 -6.02
CA PRO A 487 -9.10 -24.55 -7.41
C PRO A 487 -8.29 -25.84 -7.49
N ALA A 488 -8.69 -26.77 -8.37
CA ALA A 488 -8.17 -28.14 -8.37
C ALA A 488 -6.63 -28.23 -8.45
N HIS A 489 -6.01 -27.30 -9.18
CA HIS A 489 -4.56 -27.29 -9.40
C HIS A 489 -3.75 -26.80 -8.18
N VAL A 490 -4.36 -26.14 -7.19
CA VAL A 490 -3.73 -25.76 -5.91
C VAL A 490 -4.25 -26.55 -4.70
N ALA A 491 -5.33 -27.31 -4.84
CA ALA A 491 -5.88 -28.13 -3.76
C ALA A 491 -4.83 -29.08 -3.18
N PRO A 492 -4.78 -29.32 -1.85
CA PRO A 492 -3.74 -30.17 -1.25
C PRO A 492 -3.87 -31.66 -1.62
N ALA A 493 -5.05 -32.08 -2.07
CA ALA A 493 -5.35 -33.35 -2.71
C ALA A 493 -6.50 -33.12 -3.72
N HIS A 494 -6.52 -33.87 -4.81
CA HIS A 494 -7.55 -33.77 -5.84
C HIS A 494 -8.81 -34.55 -5.46
N VAL A 495 -8.66 -35.66 -4.72
CA VAL A 495 -9.76 -36.53 -4.31
C VAL A 495 -9.62 -36.91 -2.83
N HIS A 496 -10.71 -36.81 -2.08
CA HIS A 496 -10.82 -37.32 -0.71
C HIS A 496 -11.72 -38.56 -0.71
N VAL A 497 -11.12 -39.74 -0.50
CA VAL A 497 -11.84 -41.01 -0.39
C VAL A 497 -12.24 -41.20 1.07
N VAL A 498 -13.53 -41.42 1.35
CA VAL A 498 -14.03 -41.64 2.71
C VAL A 498 -14.74 -42.99 2.76
N ALA A 499 -14.20 -43.93 3.56
CA ALA A 499 -14.85 -45.20 3.84
C ALA A 499 -15.81 -45.07 5.03
N THR A 500 -17.11 -45.29 4.81
CA THR A 500 -18.13 -45.20 5.86
C THR A 500 -18.70 -46.57 6.23
N GLY A 501 -18.84 -46.86 7.52
CA GLY A 501 -19.44 -48.10 8.03
C GLY A 501 -18.46 -48.94 8.84
N LYS A 502 -18.77 -50.24 8.99
CA LYS A 502 -17.96 -51.20 9.76
C LYS A 502 -17.51 -52.42 8.96
N ASP A 503 -18.00 -52.56 7.73
CA ASP A 503 -17.71 -53.72 6.88
C ASP A 503 -16.32 -53.60 6.25
N ALA A 504 -15.48 -54.61 6.42
CA ALA A 504 -14.14 -54.69 5.85
C ALA A 504 -14.13 -54.53 4.33
N ALA A 505 -15.16 -55.04 3.63
CA ALA A 505 -15.25 -54.94 2.17
C ALA A 505 -15.30 -53.48 1.69
N VAL A 506 -15.87 -52.56 2.48
CA VAL A 506 -15.91 -51.12 2.16
C VAL A 506 -14.53 -50.50 2.26
N PHE A 507 -13.77 -50.83 3.31
CA PHE A 507 -12.40 -50.32 3.49
C PHE A 507 -11.44 -50.88 2.43
N GLU A 508 -11.56 -52.17 2.07
CA GLU A 508 -10.78 -52.79 1.00
C GLU A 508 -11.09 -52.14 -0.36
N ALA A 509 -12.36 -51.84 -0.65
CA ALA A 509 -12.75 -51.17 -1.88
C ALA A 509 -12.24 -49.71 -1.93
N ALA A 510 -12.34 -48.97 -0.82
CA ALA A 510 -11.84 -47.60 -0.72
C ALA A 510 -10.31 -47.53 -0.86
N GLU A 511 -9.58 -48.44 -0.22
CA GLU A 511 -8.11 -48.51 -0.33
C GLU A 511 -7.66 -48.89 -1.74
N ARG A 512 -8.33 -49.84 -2.39
CA ARG A 512 -8.08 -50.17 -3.80
C ARG A 512 -8.30 -48.96 -4.70
N LEU A 513 -9.43 -48.27 -4.56
CA LEU A 513 -9.75 -47.07 -5.34
C LEU A 513 -8.71 -45.96 -5.14
N ALA A 514 -8.35 -45.67 -3.88
CA ALA A 514 -7.37 -44.65 -3.53
C ALA A 514 -5.99 -44.97 -4.14
N THR A 515 -5.59 -46.24 -4.09
CA THR A 515 -4.31 -46.72 -4.64
C THR A 515 -4.29 -46.67 -6.17
N GLU A 516 -5.38 -47.07 -6.84
CA GLU A 516 -5.51 -46.99 -8.30
C GLU A 516 -5.49 -45.55 -8.82
N LEU A 517 -6.08 -44.60 -8.08
CA LEU A 517 -6.03 -43.18 -8.40
C LEU A 517 -4.63 -42.59 -8.19
N ASP A 518 -3.97 -42.87 -7.06
CA ASP A 518 -2.58 -42.42 -6.79
C ASP A 518 -1.61 -42.95 -7.85
N ALA A 519 -1.76 -44.20 -8.29
CA ALA A 519 -0.96 -44.80 -9.35
C ALA A 519 -1.13 -44.11 -10.72
N ARG A 520 -2.21 -43.36 -10.93
CA ARG A 520 -2.47 -42.54 -12.14
C ARG A 520 -2.02 -41.09 -11.99
N GLY A 521 -1.37 -40.73 -10.89
CA GLY A 521 -0.88 -39.38 -10.61
C GLY A 521 -1.93 -38.45 -10.00
N VAL A 522 -3.09 -38.98 -9.57
CA VAL A 522 -4.07 -38.19 -8.81
C VAL A 522 -3.61 -38.11 -7.36
N GLU A 523 -3.51 -36.90 -6.81
CA GLU A 523 -3.23 -36.73 -5.39
C GLU A 523 -4.47 -37.11 -4.56
N VAL A 524 -4.37 -38.16 -3.75
CA VAL A 524 -5.49 -38.70 -2.96
C VAL A 524 -5.26 -38.53 -1.46
N LEU A 525 -6.30 -38.09 -0.75
CA LEU A 525 -6.45 -38.20 0.70
C LEU A 525 -7.42 -39.35 1.01
N TYR A 526 -7.02 -40.29 1.87
CA TYR A 526 -7.83 -41.44 2.31
C TYR A 526 -7.88 -41.55 3.82
#